data_AF-A0A6D0L3Q4-F1
#
_entry.id   AF-A0A6D0L3Q4-F1
#
_cell.length_a   1.000
_cell.length_b   1.000
_cell.length_c   1.000
_cell.angle_alpha   90.00
_cell.angle_beta   90.00
_cell.angle_gamma   90.00
#
_symmetry.space_group_name_H-M   'P 1'
#
loop_
_entity.id
_entity.type
_entity.pdbx_description
1 polymer ?
#
loop_
_entity_poly.entity_id
_entity_poly.type
_entity_poly.pdbx_seq_one_letter_code
_entity_poly.pdbx_strand_id
1 'polypeptide(L)'
;LNEPYSLIKAILIAQRANEESEIKSSRVKLSWKKKRQDAMESGTIMTASCPRWLSLDDKRTAFVPDPDRVKTIELIFKLRMERRSLNAIAKYLNDHAVKNFSGKESAWGPSVIEKLLANKALIGICVPSYRARGKGISEIAGYYPRVISDDLFYAVQEIRLAPFGISNSSKNPMLINLLRTVMKCEACGNTMIVHAVSGSLHGYYVCPMRR
;
A
#
# COMPACT_ATOMS: atom_id res chain seq x y z
N LEU A 1 46.76 27.50 4.59
CA LEU A 1 45.92 27.53 3.36
C LEU A 1 46.86 27.86 2.21
N ASN A 2 47.68 26.91 1.72
CA ASN A 2 48.93 27.26 1.02
C ASN A 2 48.94 26.97 -0.49
N GLU A 3 47.83 26.54 -1.11
CA GLU A 3 47.77 26.23 -2.53
C GLU A 3 46.39 26.59 -3.10
N PRO A 4 46.12 27.85 -3.51
CA PRO A 4 44.82 28.28 -4.03
C PRO A 4 44.37 27.47 -5.27
N TYR A 5 45.32 26.93 -6.04
CA TYR A 5 45.06 26.04 -7.18
C TYR A 5 44.40 24.72 -6.78
N SER A 6 44.68 24.19 -5.59
CA SER A 6 44.08 22.94 -5.10
C SER A 6 42.57 23.10 -4.86
N LEU A 7 42.14 24.25 -4.34
CA LEU A 7 40.73 24.56 -4.11
C LEU A 7 39.98 24.76 -5.42
N ILE A 8 40.57 25.51 -6.37
CA ILE A 8 39.97 25.71 -7.70
C ILE A 8 39.83 24.37 -8.42
N LYS A 9 40.87 23.52 -8.37
CA LYS A 9 40.82 22.17 -8.97
C LYS A 9 39.73 21.30 -8.32
N ALA A 10 39.59 21.35 -7.00
CA ALA A 10 38.54 20.62 -6.29
C ALA A 10 37.14 21.10 -6.69
N ILE A 11 36.92 22.41 -6.81
CA ILE A 11 35.65 23.00 -7.26
C ILE A 11 35.35 22.59 -8.70
N LEU A 12 36.34 22.62 -9.61
CA LEU A 12 36.14 22.25 -11.01
C LEU A 12 35.80 20.77 -11.18
N ILE A 13 36.44 19.88 -10.41
CA ILE A 13 36.11 18.45 -10.37
C ILE A 13 34.69 18.25 -9.81
N ALA A 14 34.32 18.98 -8.74
CA ALA A 14 32.98 18.92 -8.18
C ALA A 14 31.91 19.43 -9.15
N GLN A 15 32.17 20.51 -9.91
CA GLN A 15 31.27 21.00 -10.96
C GLN A 15 31.07 19.95 -12.04
N ARG A 16 32.16 19.35 -12.56
CA ARG A 16 32.07 18.30 -13.56
C ARG A 16 31.32 17.07 -13.05
N ALA A 17 31.57 16.65 -11.80
CA ALA A 17 30.84 15.55 -11.18
C ALA A 17 29.33 15.86 -11.04
N ASN A 18 28.98 17.11 -10.75
CA ASN A 18 27.60 17.58 -10.68
C ASN A 18 26.94 17.58 -12.07
N GLU A 19 27.60 18.13 -13.09
CA GLU A 19 27.12 18.14 -14.47
C GLU A 19 26.90 16.72 -15.01
N GLU A 20 27.85 15.81 -14.81
CA GLU A 20 27.71 14.41 -15.22
C GLU A 20 26.56 13.71 -14.48
N SER A 21 26.37 14.02 -13.20
CA SER A 21 25.24 13.51 -12.41
C SER A 21 23.91 14.04 -12.92
N GLU A 22 23.84 15.33 -13.27
CA GLU A 22 22.65 15.97 -13.82
C GLU A 22 22.29 15.40 -15.20
N ILE A 23 23.27 15.24 -16.09
CA ILE A 23 23.12 14.65 -17.43
C ILE A 23 22.67 13.19 -17.33
N LYS A 24 23.26 12.39 -16.44
CA LYS A 24 22.79 11.01 -16.20
C LYS A 24 21.34 11.01 -15.72
N SER A 25 21.00 11.91 -14.81
CA SER A 25 19.62 12.04 -14.30
C SER A 25 18.64 12.44 -15.41
N SER A 26 19.01 13.36 -16.30
CA SER A 26 18.16 13.87 -17.38
C SER A 26 17.94 12.79 -18.45
N ARG A 27 19.00 12.08 -18.86
CA ARG A 27 18.91 10.94 -19.80
C ARG A 27 18.00 9.83 -19.28
N VAL A 28 18.14 9.48 -18.00
CA VAL A 28 17.26 8.48 -17.38
C VAL A 28 15.81 8.94 -17.36
N LYS A 29 15.54 10.21 -17.01
CA LYS A 29 14.19 10.80 -17.06
C LYS A 29 13.59 10.75 -18.46
N LEU A 30 14.36 11.13 -19.48
CA LEU A 30 13.94 11.10 -20.88
C LEU A 30 13.62 9.68 -21.36
N SER A 31 14.46 8.69 -21.02
CA SER A 31 14.20 7.28 -21.33
C SER A 31 12.90 6.79 -20.67
N TRP A 32 12.68 7.12 -19.40
CA TRP A 32 11.43 6.78 -18.71
C TRP A 32 10.21 7.52 -19.26
N LYS A 33 10.36 8.72 -19.80
CA LYS A 33 9.29 9.45 -20.47
C LYS A 33 8.91 8.75 -21.78
N LYS A 34 9.91 8.39 -22.60
CA LYS A 34 9.71 7.66 -23.85
C LYS A 34 9.01 6.32 -23.61
N LYS A 35 9.51 5.51 -22.67
CA LYS A 35 8.88 4.23 -22.30
C LYS A 35 7.42 4.37 -21.86
N ARG A 36 7.05 5.49 -21.21
CA ARG A 36 5.67 5.76 -20.81
C ARG A 36 4.78 6.13 -21.99
N GLN A 37 5.30 6.93 -22.92
CA GLN A 37 4.60 7.24 -24.17
C GLN A 37 4.39 5.96 -24.97
N ASP A 38 5.44 5.16 -25.15
CA ASP A 38 5.37 3.86 -25.83
C ASP A 38 4.35 2.94 -25.15
N ALA A 39 4.29 2.91 -23.81
CA ALA A 39 3.31 2.11 -23.07
C ALA A 39 1.86 2.61 -23.22
N MET A 40 1.65 3.93 -23.32
CA MET A 40 0.33 4.51 -23.56
C MET A 40 -0.14 4.28 -25.00
N GLU A 41 0.76 4.38 -25.98
CA GLU A 41 0.44 4.35 -27.41
C GLU A 41 0.40 2.93 -27.98
N SER A 42 1.37 2.09 -27.60
CA SER A 42 1.56 0.75 -28.18
C SER A 42 1.35 -0.40 -27.19
N GLY A 43 1.06 -0.10 -25.91
CA GLY A 43 0.95 -1.12 -24.87
C GLY A 43 2.28 -1.80 -24.52
N THR A 44 3.41 -1.23 -24.96
CA THR A 44 4.75 -1.81 -24.71
C THR A 44 5.05 -1.87 -23.21
N ILE A 45 5.52 -3.03 -22.76
CA ILE A 45 5.84 -3.28 -21.36
C ILE A 45 7.05 -2.42 -20.94
N MET A 46 6.81 -1.47 -20.04
CA MET A 46 7.82 -0.54 -19.55
C MET A 46 8.91 -1.23 -18.72
N THR A 47 8.55 -2.24 -17.94
CA THR A 47 9.44 -2.85 -16.95
C THR A 47 9.09 -4.31 -16.69
N ALA A 48 10.11 -5.11 -16.38
CA ALA A 48 10.01 -6.47 -15.89
C ALA A 48 9.15 -6.64 -14.62
N SER A 49 9.09 -5.57 -13.82
CA SER A 49 8.48 -5.57 -12.51
C SER A 49 6.97 -5.42 -12.68
N CYS A 50 6.25 -6.50 -12.40
CA CYS A 50 4.80 -6.55 -12.40
C CYS A 50 4.29 -6.87 -10.99
N PRO A 51 3.02 -6.54 -10.70
CA PRO A 51 2.34 -7.01 -9.51
C PRO A 51 2.44 -8.53 -9.38
N ARG A 52 2.53 -9.02 -8.14
CA ARG A 52 2.86 -10.42 -7.88
C ARG A 52 1.81 -11.43 -8.37
N TRP A 53 0.60 -11.02 -8.74
CA TRP A 53 -0.39 -11.91 -9.35
C TRP A 53 -0.29 -11.99 -10.87
N LEU A 54 0.62 -11.22 -11.48
CA LEU A 54 0.91 -11.26 -12.90
C LEU A 54 2.30 -11.87 -13.11
N SER A 55 2.44 -12.61 -14.19
CA SER A 55 3.71 -13.03 -14.75
C SER A 55 3.87 -12.41 -16.13
N LEU A 56 5.10 -12.27 -16.60
CA LEU A 56 5.36 -11.90 -17.99
C LEU A 56 5.40 -13.17 -18.82
N ASP A 57 4.85 -13.11 -20.02
CA ASP A 57 5.06 -14.13 -21.04
C ASP A 57 6.56 -14.25 -21.38
N ASP A 58 6.99 -15.39 -21.92
CA ASP A 58 8.39 -15.67 -22.26
C ASP A 58 8.98 -14.62 -23.21
N LYS A 59 8.12 -14.06 -24.07
CA LYS A 59 8.45 -12.99 -25.04
C LYS A 59 8.37 -11.58 -24.45
N ARG A 60 7.93 -11.44 -23.19
CA ARG A 60 7.76 -10.17 -22.46
C ARG A 60 6.87 -9.15 -23.20
N THR A 61 5.91 -9.68 -23.94
CA THR A 61 4.95 -8.92 -24.76
C THR A 61 3.62 -8.74 -24.06
N ALA A 62 3.25 -9.64 -23.15
CA ALA A 62 1.98 -9.60 -22.42
C ALA A 62 2.15 -9.93 -20.94
N PHE A 63 1.22 -9.43 -20.12
CA PHE A 63 1.05 -9.83 -18.74
C PHE A 63 0.04 -10.98 -18.66
N VAL A 64 0.46 -12.11 -18.10
CA VAL A 64 -0.37 -13.30 -17.89
C VAL A 64 -0.77 -13.36 -16.41
N PRO A 65 -2.06 -13.26 -16.07
CA PRO A 65 -2.50 -13.42 -14.69
C PRO A 65 -2.41 -14.89 -14.25
N ASP A 66 -1.90 -15.11 -13.04
CA ASP A 66 -1.88 -16.42 -12.40
C ASP A 66 -3.28 -16.73 -11.86
N PRO A 67 -3.97 -17.77 -12.37
CA PRO A 67 -5.37 -18.04 -12.03
C PRO A 67 -5.59 -18.32 -10.54
N ASP A 68 -4.63 -18.95 -9.85
CA ASP A 68 -4.79 -19.26 -8.42
C ASP A 68 -4.65 -18.00 -7.56
N ARG A 69 -3.76 -17.09 -7.97
CA ARG A 69 -3.61 -15.78 -7.31
C ARG A 69 -4.82 -14.89 -7.58
N VAL A 70 -5.39 -14.94 -8.78
CA VAL A 70 -6.63 -14.23 -9.12
C VAL A 70 -7.79 -14.70 -8.26
N LYS A 71 -8.02 -16.02 -8.14
CA LYS A 71 -9.05 -16.57 -7.24
C LYS A 71 -8.87 -16.10 -5.78
N THR A 72 -7.62 -16.03 -5.32
CA THR A 72 -7.31 -15.54 -3.98
C THR A 72 -7.68 -14.07 -3.82
N ILE A 73 -7.42 -13.24 -4.83
CA ILE A 73 -7.80 -11.82 -4.84
C ILE A 73 -9.33 -11.70 -4.81
N GLU A 74 -10.05 -12.41 -5.67
CA GLU A 74 -11.52 -12.41 -5.69
C GLU A 74 -12.12 -12.79 -4.35
N LEU A 75 -11.57 -13.83 -3.70
CA LEU A 75 -11.96 -14.24 -2.35
C LEU A 75 -11.75 -13.12 -1.33
N ILE A 76 -10.61 -12.43 -1.36
CA ILE A 76 -10.32 -11.30 -0.47
C ILE A 76 -11.33 -10.18 -0.66
N PHE A 77 -11.67 -9.84 -1.91
CA PHE A 77 -12.67 -8.82 -2.21
C PHE A 77 -14.05 -9.23 -1.71
N LYS A 78 -14.45 -10.49 -1.91
CA LYS A 78 -15.71 -11.04 -1.39
C LYS A 78 -15.79 -10.95 0.14
N LEU A 79 -14.75 -11.41 0.85
CA LEU A 79 -14.70 -11.34 2.31
C LEU A 79 -14.73 -9.89 2.82
N ARG A 80 -14.17 -8.95 2.06
CA ARG A 80 -14.24 -7.53 2.40
C ARG A 80 -15.64 -6.95 2.18
N MET A 81 -16.34 -7.37 1.13
CA MET A 81 -17.75 -7.01 0.89
C MET A 81 -18.67 -7.54 2.00
N GLU A 82 -18.36 -8.70 2.60
CA GLU A 82 -19.00 -9.21 3.82
C GLU A 82 -18.70 -8.38 5.09
N ARG A 83 -18.03 -7.22 4.96
CA ARG A 83 -17.62 -6.33 6.06
C ARG A 83 -16.68 -6.97 7.09
N ARG A 84 -15.92 -8.01 6.70
CA ARG A 84 -14.88 -8.56 7.58
C ARG A 84 -13.74 -7.55 7.76
N SER A 85 -13.18 -7.52 8.98
CA SER A 85 -12.00 -6.72 9.28
C SER A 85 -10.77 -7.28 8.59
N LEU A 86 -9.75 -6.44 8.33
CA LEU A 86 -8.50 -6.88 7.71
C LEU A 86 -7.83 -8.01 8.50
N ASN A 87 -7.91 -7.96 9.84
CA ASN A 87 -7.40 -9.00 10.72
C ASN A 87 -8.19 -10.30 10.60
N ALA A 88 -9.52 -10.22 10.48
CA ALA A 88 -10.36 -11.40 10.27
C ALA A 88 -10.10 -12.06 8.91
N ILE A 89 -9.87 -11.26 7.86
CA ILE A 89 -9.50 -11.77 6.53
C ILE A 89 -8.12 -12.44 6.58
N ALA A 90 -7.12 -11.79 7.18
CA ALA A 90 -5.79 -12.38 7.36
C ALA A 90 -5.85 -13.71 8.10
N LYS A 91 -6.59 -13.74 9.23
CA LYS A 91 -6.80 -14.97 10.00
C LYS A 91 -7.47 -16.06 9.16
N TYR A 92 -8.54 -15.72 8.46
CA TYR A 92 -9.25 -16.67 7.59
C TYR A 92 -8.33 -17.30 6.54
N LEU A 93 -7.53 -16.48 5.84
CA LEU A 93 -6.57 -16.97 4.84
C LEU A 93 -5.49 -17.86 5.43
N ASN A 94 -4.99 -17.53 6.63
CA ASN A 94 -3.98 -18.31 7.32
C ASN A 94 -4.56 -19.64 7.86
N ASP A 95 -5.79 -19.63 8.38
CA ASP A 95 -6.48 -20.84 8.88
C ASP A 95 -6.77 -21.82 7.74
N HIS A 96 -6.99 -21.34 6.51
CA HIS A 96 -7.23 -22.16 5.32
C HIS A 96 -5.94 -22.46 4.52
N ALA A 97 -4.75 -22.19 5.09
CA ALA A 97 -3.44 -22.42 4.47
C ALA A 97 -3.29 -21.81 3.05
N VAL A 98 -3.94 -20.67 2.79
CA VAL A 98 -3.87 -20.01 1.48
C VAL A 98 -2.48 -19.43 1.27
N LYS A 99 -1.79 -19.88 0.21
CA LYS A 99 -0.46 -19.40 -0.15
C LYS A 99 -0.48 -17.90 -0.45
N ASN A 100 0.46 -17.16 0.13
CA ASN A 100 0.64 -15.76 -0.19
C ASN A 100 1.37 -15.57 -1.54
N PHE A 101 1.44 -14.33 -2.03
CA PHE A 101 2.13 -14.01 -3.31
C PHE A 101 3.66 -14.21 -3.31
N SER A 102 4.24 -14.61 -2.18
CA SER A 102 5.64 -15.01 -2.02
C SER A 102 5.81 -16.52 -1.94
N GLY A 103 4.72 -17.30 -2.07
CA GLY A 103 4.72 -18.76 -2.00
C GLY A 103 4.76 -19.32 -0.58
N LYS A 104 4.66 -18.48 0.45
CA LYS A 104 4.61 -18.91 1.86
C LYS A 104 3.17 -19.08 2.30
N GLU A 105 2.89 -20.20 2.96
CA GLU A 105 1.62 -20.46 3.62
C GLU A 105 1.53 -19.67 4.93
N SER A 106 0.29 -19.34 5.35
CA SER A 106 -0.02 -18.73 6.65
C SER A 106 0.72 -17.43 6.98
N ALA A 107 1.10 -16.66 5.96
CA ALA A 107 1.88 -15.43 6.10
C ALA A 107 1.11 -14.20 5.60
N TRP A 108 -0.23 -14.22 5.67
CA TRP A 108 -1.06 -13.05 5.38
C TRP A 108 -1.08 -12.09 6.57
N GLY A 109 -0.64 -10.86 6.32
CA GLY A 109 -0.74 -9.74 7.26
C GLY A 109 -1.81 -8.73 6.82
N PRO A 110 -2.49 -8.07 7.77
CA PRO A 110 -3.53 -7.07 7.46
C PRO A 110 -3.02 -5.93 6.57
N SER A 111 -1.77 -5.48 6.75
CA SER A 111 -1.16 -4.45 5.91
C SER A 111 -0.92 -4.89 4.46
N VAL A 112 -0.72 -6.19 4.21
CA VAL A 112 -0.57 -6.73 2.85
C VAL A 112 -1.93 -6.71 2.15
N ILE A 113 -2.97 -7.14 2.85
CA ILE A 113 -4.35 -7.12 2.35
C ILE A 113 -4.79 -5.68 2.09
N GLU A 114 -4.50 -4.76 2.99
CA GLU A 114 -4.80 -3.33 2.81
C GLU A 114 -4.17 -2.75 1.54
N LYS A 115 -2.87 -3.02 1.34
CA LYS A 115 -2.15 -2.59 0.13
C LYS A 115 -2.72 -3.22 -1.13
N LEU A 116 -3.14 -4.49 -1.06
CA LEU A 116 -3.76 -5.19 -2.18
C LEU A 116 -5.11 -4.56 -2.55
N LEU A 117 -5.99 -4.37 -1.56
CA LEU A 117 -7.31 -3.76 -1.77
C LEU A 117 -7.20 -2.34 -2.34
N ALA A 118 -6.14 -1.60 -2.01
CA ALA A 118 -5.87 -0.25 -2.55
C ALA A 118 -5.21 -0.24 -3.94
N ASN A 119 -4.80 -1.39 -4.49
CA ASN A 119 -3.96 -1.42 -5.68
C ASN A 119 -4.78 -1.28 -6.97
N LYS A 120 -4.70 -0.11 -7.61
CA LYS A 120 -5.38 0.15 -8.89
C LYS A 120 -4.88 -0.70 -10.07
N ALA A 121 -3.77 -1.43 -9.93
CA ALA A 121 -3.35 -2.38 -10.97
C ALA A 121 -4.37 -3.52 -11.17
N LEU A 122 -5.22 -3.78 -10.17
CA LEU A 122 -6.31 -4.77 -10.25
C LEU A 122 -7.40 -4.38 -11.25
N ILE A 123 -7.62 -3.07 -11.45
CA ILE A 123 -8.52 -2.49 -12.46
C ILE A 123 -7.77 -2.06 -13.74
N GLY A 124 -6.53 -2.54 -13.91
CA GLY A 124 -5.74 -2.29 -15.11
C GLY A 124 -4.96 -0.96 -15.14
N ILE A 125 -4.92 -0.21 -14.03
CA ILE A 125 -4.27 1.10 -13.97
C ILE A 125 -2.85 0.97 -13.40
N CYS A 126 -1.85 1.42 -14.16
CA CYS A 126 -0.49 1.55 -13.66
C CYS A 126 -0.29 2.90 -12.97
N VAL A 127 -0.17 2.86 -11.64
CA VAL A 127 0.08 4.05 -10.81
C VAL A 127 1.59 4.30 -10.70
N PRO A 128 2.08 5.49 -11.08
CA PRO A 128 3.48 5.85 -10.90
C PRO A 128 3.88 5.85 -9.42
N SER A 129 5.17 5.60 -9.16
CA SER A 129 5.72 5.66 -7.80
C SER A 129 5.48 7.02 -7.16
N TYR A 130 5.48 7.09 -5.82
CA TYR A 130 5.24 8.35 -5.09
C TYR A 130 6.18 9.49 -5.54
N ARG A 131 7.45 9.18 -5.78
CA ARG A 131 8.46 10.12 -6.31
C ARG A 131 8.13 10.62 -7.72
N ALA A 132 7.42 9.83 -8.51
CA ALA A 132 6.94 10.20 -9.84
C ALA A 132 5.65 11.02 -9.77
N ARG A 133 4.72 10.69 -8.86
CA ARG A 133 3.49 11.47 -8.62
C ARG A 133 3.77 12.89 -8.11
N GLY A 134 4.75 13.05 -7.21
CA GLY A 134 5.20 14.39 -6.77
C GLY A 134 5.79 15.26 -7.89
N LYS A 135 6.03 14.68 -9.08
CA LYS A 135 6.51 15.37 -10.29
C LYS A 135 5.41 15.49 -11.35
N GLY A 136 4.14 15.30 -10.98
CA GLY A 136 2.97 15.46 -11.86
C GLY A 136 2.82 14.36 -12.93
N ILE A 137 3.44 13.19 -12.75
CA ILE A 137 3.29 12.09 -13.71
C ILE A 137 1.92 11.42 -13.52
N SER A 138 1.13 11.38 -14.59
CA SER A 138 -0.22 10.82 -14.62
C SER A 138 -0.25 9.29 -14.59
N GLU A 139 -1.39 8.75 -14.16
CA GLU A 139 -1.70 7.32 -14.17
C GLU A 139 -1.90 6.81 -15.60
N ILE A 140 -1.48 5.57 -15.89
CA ILE A 140 -1.65 4.94 -17.21
C ILE A 140 -2.79 3.93 -17.10
N ALA A 141 -3.93 4.23 -17.73
CA ALA A 141 -5.07 3.32 -17.79
C ALA A 141 -4.84 2.20 -18.82
N GLY A 142 -5.37 1.00 -18.56
CA GLY A 142 -5.32 -0.13 -19.49
C GLY A 142 -3.96 -0.82 -19.64
N TYR A 143 -3.00 -0.55 -18.75
CA TYR A 143 -1.66 -1.13 -18.82
C TYR A 143 -1.58 -2.57 -18.30
N TYR A 144 -2.41 -2.93 -17.33
CA TYR A 144 -2.48 -4.29 -16.78
C TYR A 144 -3.80 -4.97 -17.18
N PRO A 145 -3.82 -6.32 -17.30
CA PRO A 145 -5.07 -7.05 -17.45
C PRO A 145 -5.94 -6.82 -16.22
N ARG A 146 -7.22 -6.54 -16.44
CA ARG A 146 -8.20 -6.35 -15.36
C ARG A 146 -8.50 -7.69 -14.70
N VAL A 147 -8.44 -7.70 -13.38
CA VAL A 147 -8.70 -8.90 -12.55
C VAL A 147 -10.05 -8.80 -11.85
N ILE A 148 -10.50 -7.59 -11.55
CA ILE A 148 -11.78 -7.29 -10.89
C ILE A 148 -12.48 -6.15 -11.64
N SER A 149 -13.79 -6.03 -11.46
CA SER A 149 -14.55 -4.91 -11.99
C SER A 149 -14.27 -3.61 -11.22
N ASP A 150 -14.43 -2.49 -11.93
CA ASP A 150 -14.25 -1.15 -11.37
C ASP A 150 -15.27 -0.92 -10.23
N ASP A 151 -16.52 -1.34 -10.44
CA ASP A 151 -17.60 -1.24 -9.45
C ASP A 151 -17.25 -1.98 -8.14
N LEU A 152 -16.75 -3.21 -8.23
CA LEU A 152 -16.35 -3.98 -7.05
C LEU A 152 -15.17 -3.33 -6.34
N PHE A 153 -14.21 -2.80 -7.10
CA PHE A 153 -13.06 -2.10 -6.54
C PHE A 153 -13.49 -0.86 -5.76
N TYR A 154 -14.27 0.02 -6.37
CA TYR A 154 -14.71 1.27 -5.74
C TYR A 154 -15.68 1.02 -4.58
N ALA A 155 -16.57 0.03 -4.67
CA ALA A 155 -17.43 -0.36 -3.54
C ALA A 155 -16.60 -0.75 -2.30
N VAL A 156 -15.51 -1.51 -2.49
CA VAL A 156 -14.59 -1.85 -1.38
C VAL A 156 -13.80 -0.63 -0.88
N GLN A 157 -13.46 0.31 -1.76
CA GLN A 157 -12.82 1.58 -1.36
C GLN A 157 -13.75 2.42 -0.48
N GLU A 158 -15.05 2.46 -0.76
CA GLU A 158 -16.03 3.17 0.06
C GLU A 158 -16.13 2.59 1.47
N ILE A 159 -16.10 1.26 1.61
CA ILE A 159 -16.00 0.58 2.92
C ILE A 159 -14.74 1.02 3.67
N ARG A 160 -13.66 1.40 2.97
CA ARG A 160 -12.43 1.95 3.57
C ARG A 160 -12.57 3.43 3.95
N LEU A 161 -13.31 4.21 3.18
CA LEU A 161 -13.49 5.66 3.36
C LEU A 161 -14.48 6.02 4.46
N ALA A 162 -15.31 5.08 4.92
CA ALA A 162 -16.19 5.26 6.08
C ALA A 162 -15.38 5.85 7.27
N PRO A 163 -15.51 7.17 7.55
CA PRO A 163 -14.73 7.81 8.58
C PRO A 163 -15.44 7.56 9.91
N PHE A 164 -14.66 7.22 10.94
CA PHE A 164 -15.06 7.07 12.34
C PHE A 164 -15.97 5.88 12.69
N GLY A 165 -15.41 4.95 13.49
CA GLY A 165 -16.19 3.88 14.14
C GLY A 165 -15.67 2.45 13.90
N ILE A 166 -14.44 2.17 14.32
CA ILE A 166 -13.93 0.93 14.94
C ILE A 166 -14.61 -0.41 14.54
N SER A 167 -13.83 -1.39 14.05
CA SER A 167 -14.16 -2.80 14.34
C SER A 167 -13.64 -3.15 15.74
N ASN A 168 -14.54 -3.49 16.66
CA ASN A 168 -14.14 -3.98 17.98
C ASN A 168 -13.22 -5.19 17.83
N SER A 169 -12.10 -5.23 18.57
CA SER A 169 -11.36 -6.50 18.70
C SER A 169 -12.08 -7.50 19.62
N SER A 170 -13.03 -7.01 20.43
CA SER A 170 -13.73 -7.79 21.44
C SER A 170 -15.24 -7.80 21.24
N LYS A 171 -15.86 -8.98 21.36
CA LYS A 171 -17.32 -9.15 21.39
C LYS A 171 -17.95 -8.66 22.72
N ASN A 172 -17.14 -8.33 23.73
CA ASN A 172 -17.62 -7.88 25.03
C ASN A 172 -18.03 -6.39 24.95
N PRO A 173 -19.31 -6.04 25.16
CA PRO A 173 -19.78 -4.66 25.15
C PRO A 173 -19.07 -3.76 26.18
N MET A 174 -18.62 -4.33 27.30
CA MET A 174 -17.97 -3.57 28.38
C MET A 174 -16.55 -3.11 28.03
N LEU A 175 -15.93 -3.68 26.99
CA LEU A 175 -14.63 -3.22 26.47
C LEU A 175 -14.78 -2.06 25.45
N ILE A 176 -16.01 -1.65 25.13
CA ILE A 176 -16.27 -0.53 24.23
C ILE A 176 -16.05 0.78 25.00
N ASN A 177 -15.05 1.54 24.58
CA ASN A 177 -14.85 2.88 25.11
C ASN A 177 -15.84 3.85 24.45
N LEU A 178 -16.97 4.11 25.13
CA LEU A 178 -18.01 5.01 24.65
C LEU A 178 -17.52 6.46 24.53
N LEU A 179 -16.67 6.89 25.45
CA LEU A 179 -16.14 8.27 25.54
C LEU A 179 -14.81 8.44 24.82
N ARG A 180 -14.48 7.52 23.90
CA ARG A 180 -13.25 7.59 23.11
C ARG A 180 -13.24 8.89 22.34
N THR A 181 -12.14 9.64 22.42
CA THR A 181 -11.91 11.00 21.85
C THR A 181 -12.55 12.17 22.61
N VAL A 182 -13.58 11.93 23.43
CA VAL A 182 -14.23 12.95 24.26
C VAL A 182 -13.51 13.09 25.59
N MET A 183 -13.27 11.98 26.28
CA MET A 183 -12.61 11.97 27.59
C MET A 183 -11.08 11.95 27.42
N LYS A 184 -10.43 13.07 27.75
CA LYS A 184 -8.97 13.24 27.72
C LYS A 184 -8.42 13.50 29.12
N CYS A 185 -7.23 13.01 29.39
CA CYS A 185 -6.53 13.31 30.62
C CYS A 185 -6.00 14.75 30.57
N GLU A 186 -6.30 15.54 31.59
CA GLU A 186 -5.83 16.93 31.71
C GLU A 186 -4.29 17.02 31.72
N ALA A 187 -3.63 16.11 32.45
CA ALA A 187 -2.17 16.18 32.66
C ALA A 187 -1.34 15.82 31.42
N CYS A 188 -1.83 14.94 30.53
CA CYS A 188 -1.04 14.46 29.38
C CYS A 188 -1.75 14.60 28.02
N GLY A 189 -2.99 15.07 28.00
CA GLY A 189 -3.79 15.26 26.78
C GLY A 189 -4.26 13.97 26.09
N ASN A 190 -3.83 12.79 26.56
CA ASN A 190 -4.19 11.52 25.94
C ASN A 190 -5.64 11.11 26.24
N THR A 191 -6.26 10.41 25.29
CA THR A 191 -7.61 9.85 25.48
C THR A 191 -7.60 8.78 26.58
N MET A 192 -8.57 8.86 27.50
CA MET A 192 -8.73 7.89 28.58
C MET A 192 -9.21 6.54 28.06
N ILE A 193 -8.73 5.45 28.64
CA ILE A 193 -9.02 4.07 28.22
C ILE A 193 -9.79 3.30 29.29
N VAL A 194 -10.64 2.35 28.89
CA VAL A 194 -11.32 1.44 29.82
C VAL A 194 -10.34 0.34 30.25
N HIS A 195 -10.20 0.12 31.55
CA HIS A 195 -9.30 -0.86 32.17
C HIS A 195 -10.07 -1.81 33.10
N ALA A 196 -9.47 -2.97 33.40
CA ALA A 196 -9.95 -3.96 34.38
C ALA A 196 -11.37 -4.54 34.14
N VAL A 197 -11.83 -4.61 32.90
CA VAL A 197 -13.10 -5.27 32.57
C VAL A 197 -12.97 -6.78 32.79
N SER A 198 -13.82 -7.35 33.64
CA SER A 198 -13.90 -8.79 33.92
C SER A 198 -15.36 -9.25 33.99
N GLY A 199 -15.62 -10.53 34.24
CA GLY A 199 -16.98 -11.04 34.41
C GLY A 199 -17.74 -10.45 35.61
N SER A 200 -17.02 -9.95 36.62
CA SER A 200 -17.58 -9.35 37.84
C SER A 200 -17.39 -7.83 37.93
N LEU A 201 -16.52 -7.24 37.10
CA LEU A 201 -16.19 -5.82 37.12
C LEU A 201 -16.49 -5.17 35.77
N HIS A 202 -17.31 -4.12 35.78
CA HIS A 202 -17.70 -3.36 34.60
C HIS A 202 -16.57 -2.49 34.00
N GLY A 203 -15.38 -2.48 34.64
CA GLY A 203 -14.22 -1.68 34.24
C GLY A 203 -14.33 -0.19 34.62
N TYR A 204 -13.21 0.52 34.53
CA TYR A 204 -13.13 1.96 34.83
C TYR A 204 -12.16 2.67 33.90
N TYR A 205 -12.27 4.00 33.82
CA TYR A 205 -11.43 4.83 32.96
C TYR A 205 -10.09 5.18 33.59
N VAL A 206 -8.99 4.93 32.89
CA VAL A 206 -7.62 5.19 33.35
C VAL A 206 -6.82 5.96 32.31
N CYS A 207 -5.90 6.80 32.79
CA CYS A 207 -4.97 7.51 31.93
C CYS A 207 -3.89 6.53 31.44
N PRO A 208 -3.65 6.40 30.12
CA PRO A 208 -2.68 5.44 29.59
C PRO A 208 -1.23 5.71 30.05
N MET A 209 -0.94 6.93 30.50
CA MET A 209 0.38 7.34 30.99
C MET A 209 0.59 7.12 32.49
N ARG A 210 -0.46 6.72 33.23
CA ARG A 210 -0.38 6.39 34.67
C ARG A 210 -0.51 4.88 34.91
N ARG A 211 -0.07 4.09 33.94
CA ARG A 211 -0.14 2.63 34.01
C ARG A 211 0.95 2.07 34.90
#